data_AF-A0A7G6SSC2-F1
#
_entry.id   AF-A0A7G6SSC2-F1
#
_cell.length_a   1.000
_cell.length_b   1.000
_cell.length_c   1.000
_cell.angle_alpha   90.00
_cell.angle_beta   90.00
_cell.angle_gamma   90.00
#
_symmetry.space_group_name_H-M   'P 1'
#
loop_
_entity.id
_entity.type
_entity.pdbx_description
1 polymer ?
#
loop_
_entity_poly.entity_id
_entity_poly.type
_entity_poly.pdbx_seq_one_letter_code
_entity_poly.pdbx_strand_id
1 'polypeptide(L)'
;MMDASAIVAVSFQDGSVGRMQLFGGSADEEIQVQVDQNTETWAAIGLKAVSWHRCELTDFPVDHHDFRNAWTVADGKIVVDLEKAREVTRQRLRAERAPVLAEKDIDAFKAMEAGDTAALAVVSAEKQRLRDITQLPAIEAAKTIADLRAVKLGGQQSPATSTPQLSSRRKETPQCA
;
A
#
# COMPACT_ATOMS: atom_id res chain seq x y z
N MET A 1 -15.32 36.32 8.16
CA MET A 1 -15.20 35.43 9.33
C MET A 1 -14.73 34.11 8.77
N MET A 2 -13.47 33.73 8.98
CA MET A 2 -13.03 32.40 8.55
C MET A 2 -13.65 31.42 9.52
N ASP A 3 -14.57 30.58 9.05
CA ASP A 3 -15.16 29.52 9.86
C ASP A 3 -14.02 28.67 10.43
N ALA A 4 -13.94 28.58 11.76
CA ALA A 4 -12.90 27.82 12.43
C ALA A 4 -13.07 26.33 12.06
N SER A 5 -12.08 25.76 11.38
CA SER A 5 -12.01 24.33 11.12
C SER A 5 -11.36 23.61 12.29
N ALA A 6 -11.89 22.45 12.68
CA ALA A 6 -11.27 21.59 13.68
C ALA A 6 -10.72 20.32 13.04
N ILE A 7 -9.52 19.89 13.47
CA ILE A 7 -8.95 18.59 13.13
C ILE A 7 -9.02 17.71 14.37
N VAL A 8 -9.52 16.49 14.17
CA VAL A 8 -9.84 15.55 15.24
C VAL A 8 -9.24 14.20 14.90
N ALA A 9 -8.58 13.60 15.89
CA ALA A 9 -8.14 12.23 15.86
C ALA A 9 -9.20 11.38 16.57
N VAL A 10 -9.75 10.40 15.86
CA VAL A 10 -10.76 9.47 16.37
C VAL A 10 -10.08 8.13 16.59
N SER A 11 -10.09 7.64 17.83
CA SER A 11 -9.56 6.33 18.20
C SER A 11 -10.67 5.29 18.13
N PHE A 12 -10.39 4.16 17.49
CA PHE A 12 -11.35 3.06 17.31
C PHE A 12 -11.06 1.87 18.24
N GLN A 13 -12.05 0.99 18.37
CA GLN A 13 -11.98 -0.21 19.24
C GLN A 13 -10.87 -1.19 18.89
N ASP A 14 -10.38 -1.18 17.65
CA ASP A 14 -9.27 -2.01 17.17
C ASP A 14 -7.90 -1.35 17.38
N GLY A 15 -7.87 -0.21 18.09
CA GLY A 15 -6.68 0.59 18.33
C GLY A 15 -6.20 1.39 17.11
N SER A 16 -6.96 1.43 16.01
CA SER A 16 -6.63 2.32 14.89
C SER A 16 -7.05 3.76 15.16
N VAL A 17 -6.45 4.70 14.45
CA VAL A 17 -6.76 6.13 14.53
C VAL A 17 -7.17 6.66 13.15
N GLY A 18 -8.31 7.32 13.11
CA GLY A 18 -8.79 8.07 11.96
C GLY A 18 -8.58 9.57 12.12
N ARG A 19 -8.42 10.27 10.99
CA ARG A 19 -8.44 11.74 10.95
C ARG A 19 -9.81 12.21 10.47
N MET A 20 -10.42 13.13 11.20
CA MET A 20 -11.63 13.84 10.79
C MET A 20 -11.34 15.34 10.74
N GLN A 21 -11.70 15.99 9.64
CA GLN A 21 -11.63 17.45 9.49
C GLN A 21 -13.06 17.98 9.44
N LEU A 22 -13.39 18.88 10.36
CA LEU A 22 -14.70 19.50 10.47
C LEU A 22 -14.63 20.92 9.93
N PHE A 23 -15.59 21.26 9.07
CA PHE A 23 -15.73 22.58 8.47
C PHE A 23 -16.89 23.30 9.16
N GLY A 24 -16.57 24.35 9.93
CA GLY A 24 -17.55 25.03 10.77
C GLY A 24 -17.79 24.29 12.08
N GLY A 25 -17.99 25.06 13.15
CA GLY A 25 -18.14 24.54 14.50
C GLY A 25 -16.82 24.07 15.11
N SER A 26 -16.35 24.79 16.12
CA SER A 26 -15.10 24.49 16.83
C SER A 26 -15.33 24.27 18.32
N ALA A 27 -16.57 24.16 18.79
CA ALA A 27 -16.87 23.81 20.18
C ALA A 27 -16.82 22.29 20.37
N ASP A 28 -16.43 21.82 21.55
CA ASP A 28 -16.31 20.38 21.82
C ASP A 28 -17.65 19.65 21.67
N GLU A 29 -18.75 20.30 22.03
CA GLU A 29 -20.12 19.76 21.89
C GLU A 29 -20.49 19.55 20.42
N GLU A 30 -20.15 20.49 19.54
CA GLU A 30 -20.39 20.38 18.10
C GLU A 30 -19.54 19.26 17.49
N ILE A 31 -18.28 19.14 17.92
CA ILE A 31 -17.40 18.05 17.50
C ILE A 31 -17.98 16.70 17.94
N GLN A 32 -18.43 16.57 19.19
CA GLN A 32 -19.04 15.35 19.70
C GLN A 32 -20.27 14.96 18.85
N VAL A 33 -21.16 15.91 18.55
CA VAL A 33 -22.32 15.66 17.68
C VAL A 33 -21.89 15.14 16.31
N GLN A 34 -20.83 15.69 15.72
CA GLN A 34 -20.31 15.23 14.44
C GLN A 34 -19.69 13.82 14.54
N VAL A 35 -18.96 13.52 15.62
CA VAL A 35 -18.45 12.16 15.88
C VAL A 35 -19.62 11.18 16.00
N ASP A 36 -20.68 11.52 16.74
CA ASP A 36 -21.84 10.67 16.94
C ASP A 36 -22.59 10.39 15.64
N GLN A 37 -22.77 11.42 14.79
CA GLN A 37 -23.39 11.28 13.46
C GLN A 37 -22.63 10.32 12.54
N ASN A 38 -21.31 10.19 12.70
CA ASN A 38 -20.49 9.28 11.90
C ASN A 38 -20.48 7.84 12.43
N THR A 39 -21.07 7.57 13.59
CA THR A 39 -21.04 6.23 14.24
C THR A 39 -21.57 5.12 13.35
N GLU A 40 -22.68 5.34 12.64
CA GLU A 40 -23.27 4.33 11.75
C GLU A 40 -22.37 4.05 10.52
N THR A 41 -21.73 5.09 9.99
CA THR A 41 -20.80 4.98 8.86
C THR A 41 -19.59 4.13 9.24
N TRP A 42 -19.03 4.36 10.43
CA TRP A 42 -17.93 3.55 10.94
C TRP A 42 -18.38 2.11 11.26
N ALA A 43 -19.58 1.94 11.82
CA ALA A 43 -20.11 0.62 12.13
C ALA A 43 -20.30 -0.25 10.86
N ALA A 44 -20.69 0.37 9.74
CA ALA A 44 -20.83 -0.32 8.45
C ALA A 44 -19.51 -0.93 7.93
N ILE A 45 -18.37 -0.38 8.34
CA ILE A 45 -17.03 -0.91 8.03
C ILE A 45 -16.40 -1.67 9.20
N GLY A 46 -17.19 -2.00 10.24
CA GLY A 46 -16.74 -2.78 11.40
C GLY A 46 -15.95 -1.99 12.45
N LEU A 47 -15.95 -0.66 12.36
CA LEU A 47 -15.26 0.21 13.31
C LEU A 47 -16.25 0.83 14.30
N LYS A 48 -15.80 1.00 15.54
CA LYS A 48 -16.53 1.71 16.59
C LYS A 48 -15.60 2.71 17.23
N ALA A 49 -15.98 3.99 17.22
CA ALA A 49 -15.24 5.03 17.90
C ALA A 49 -15.29 4.81 19.42
N VAL A 50 -14.14 4.95 20.08
CA VAL A 50 -13.97 4.82 21.53
C VAL A 50 -13.75 6.17 22.17
N SER A 51 -12.93 7.01 21.54
CA SER A 51 -12.62 8.35 22.01
C SER A 51 -12.18 9.22 20.85
N TRP A 52 -12.16 10.53 21.08
CA TRP A 52 -11.58 11.49 20.15
C TRP A 52 -10.85 12.58 20.91
N HIS A 53 -9.92 13.26 20.23
CA HIS A 53 -9.26 14.45 20.75
C HIS A 53 -8.91 15.40 19.61
N ARG A 54 -8.80 16.69 19.94
CA ARG A 54 -8.33 17.72 19.01
C ARG A 54 -6.85 17.54 18.75
N CYS A 55 -6.45 17.80 17.52
CA CYS A 55 -5.06 17.73 17.08
C CYS A 55 -4.85 18.71 15.91
N GLU A 56 -3.60 18.85 15.50
CA GLU A 56 -3.22 19.56 14.28
C GLU A 56 -2.95 18.57 13.15
N LEU A 57 -2.97 19.07 11.91
CA LEU A 57 -2.66 18.23 10.74
C LEU A 57 -1.26 17.61 10.83
N THR A 58 -0.33 18.34 11.45
CA THR A 58 1.08 17.95 11.66
C THR A 58 1.26 16.85 12.70
N ASP A 59 0.23 16.55 13.52
CA ASP A 59 0.29 15.44 14.47
C ASP A 59 0.15 14.09 13.78
N PHE A 60 -0.32 14.05 12.52
CA PHE A 60 -0.45 12.84 11.74
C PHE A 60 0.81 12.52 10.94
N PRO A 61 1.12 11.23 10.68
CA PRO A 61 2.17 10.81 9.76
C PRO A 61 1.83 11.12 8.29
N VAL A 62 1.81 12.40 7.92
CA VAL A 62 1.36 12.87 6.59
C VAL A 62 2.20 12.32 5.44
N ASP A 63 3.50 12.08 5.67
CA ASP A 63 4.40 11.44 4.69
C ASP A 63 4.09 9.95 4.44
N HIS A 64 3.17 9.37 5.24
CA HIS A 64 2.76 7.97 5.21
C HIS A 64 1.24 7.80 5.07
N HIS A 65 0.62 8.69 4.29
CA HIS A 65 -0.83 8.66 4.03
C HIS A 65 -1.32 7.38 3.31
N ASP A 66 -0.43 6.67 2.62
CA ASP A 66 -0.65 5.33 2.06
C ASP A 66 -0.91 4.26 3.13
N PHE A 67 -0.53 4.54 4.38
CA PHE A 67 -0.72 3.66 5.54
C PHE A 67 -1.70 4.22 6.57
N ARG A 68 -2.67 5.06 6.16
CA ARG A 68 -3.67 5.65 7.07
C ARG A 68 -4.40 4.60 7.92
N ASN A 69 -4.71 3.44 7.34
CA ASN A 69 -5.40 2.35 8.02
C ASN A 69 -4.52 1.61 9.04
N ALA A 70 -3.24 1.98 9.13
CA ALA A 70 -2.28 1.46 10.10
C ALA A 70 -1.88 2.51 11.15
N TRP A 71 -2.55 3.67 11.19
CA TRP A 71 -2.28 4.66 12.23
C TRP A 71 -2.77 4.18 13.59
N THR A 72 -1.95 4.38 14.61
CA THR A 72 -2.21 4.05 16.02
C THR A 72 -1.71 5.17 16.92
N VAL A 73 -2.13 5.18 18.19
CA VAL A 73 -1.55 6.05 19.21
C VAL A 73 -0.46 5.28 19.96
N ALA A 74 0.76 5.80 19.95
CA ALA A 74 1.86 5.34 20.80
C ALA A 74 2.42 6.54 21.59
N ASP A 75 2.47 6.43 22.93
CA ASP A 75 2.96 7.48 23.82
C ASP A 75 2.32 8.86 23.58
N GLY A 76 1.01 8.87 23.27
CA GLY A 76 0.26 10.10 22.99
C GLY A 76 0.52 10.71 21.62
N LYS A 77 1.27 10.06 20.74
CA LYS A 77 1.53 10.49 19.36
C LYS A 77 0.90 9.53 18.35
N ILE A 78 0.44 10.07 17.23
CA ILE A 78 -0.09 9.27 16.13
C ILE A 78 1.08 8.78 15.29
N VAL A 79 1.25 7.46 15.23
CA VAL A 79 2.35 6.80 14.51
C VAL A 79 1.78 5.74 13.58
N VAL A 80 2.61 5.26 12.65
CA VAL A 80 2.26 4.11 11.81
C VAL A 80 2.69 2.84 12.53
N ASP A 81 1.73 1.96 12.80
CA ASP A 81 1.97 0.61 13.29
C ASP A 81 2.52 -0.26 12.15
N LEU A 82 3.72 -0.85 12.35
CA LEU A 82 4.36 -1.67 11.32
C LEU A 82 3.62 -2.98 11.05
N GLU A 83 2.99 -3.58 12.04
CA GLU A 83 2.24 -4.82 11.88
C GLU A 83 0.98 -4.57 11.04
N LYS A 84 0.21 -3.53 11.39
CA LYS A 84 -0.94 -3.11 10.58
C LYS A 84 -0.49 -2.65 9.18
N ALA A 85 0.66 -2.00 9.06
CA ALA A 85 1.19 -1.58 7.76
C ALA A 85 1.52 -2.77 6.84
N ARG A 86 1.95 -3.91 7.40
CA ARG A 86 2.11 -5.16 6.63
C ARG A 86 0.78 -5.64 6.09
N GLU A 87 -0.29 -5.61 6.89
CA GLU A 87 -1.64 -5.97 6.41
C GLU A 87 -2.13 -5.05 5.31
N VAL A 88 -1.96 -3.73 5.47
CA VAL A 88 -2.29 -2.75 4.42
C VAL A 88 -1.51 -3.04 3.13
N THR A 89 -0.24 -3.40 3.25
CA THR A 89 0.60 -3.81 2.09
C THR A 89 0.03 -5.04 1.40
N ARG A 90 -0.38 -6.07 2.16
CA ARG A 90 -1.00 -7.28 1.57
C ARG A 90 -2.32 -6.96 0.90
N GLN A 91 -3.15 -6.09 1.49
CA GLN A 91 -4.41 -5.65 0.88
C GLN A 91 -4.16 -4.90 -0.45
N ARG A 92 -3.19 -3.97 -0.48
CA ARG A 92 -2.76 -3.29 -1.71
C ARG A 92 -2.37 -4.30 -2.78
N LEU A 93 -1.47 -5.23 -2.46
CA LEU A 93 -0.99 -6.23 -3.42
C LEU A 93 -2.11 -7.13 -3.94
N ARG A 94 -3.09 -7.50 -3.09
CA ARG A 94 -4.28 -8.25 -3.54
C ARG A 94 -5.13 -7.45 -4.53
N ALA A 95 -5.34 -6.16 -4.25
CA ALA A 95 -6.12 -5.27 -5.11
C ALA A 95 -5.42 -5.07 -6.47
N GLU A 96 -4.12 -4.79 -6.48
CA GLU A 96 -3.34 -4.64 -7.71
C GLU A 96 -3.27 -5.96 -8.50
N ARG A 97 -3.16 -7.11 -7.82
CA ARG A 97 -3.05 -8.44 -8.45
C ARG A 97 -4.32 -8.86 -9.18
N ALA A 98 -5.49 -8.49 -8.65
CA ALA A 98 -6.78 -8.95 -9.16
C ALA A 98 -6.97 -8.74 -10.68
N PRO A 99 -6.78 -7.52 -11.25
CA PRO A 99 -6.92 -7.32 -12.69
C PRO A 99 -5.86 -8.09 -13.50
N VAL A 100 -4.62 -8.17 -13.00
CA VAL A 100 -3.53 -8.87 -13.69
C VAL A 100 -3.80 -10.38 -13.78
N LEU A 101 -4.33 -10.99 -12.71
CA LEU A 101 -4.73 -12.40 -12.74
C LEU A 101 -5.86 -12.65 -13.75
N ALA A 102 -6.83 -11.73 -13.84
CA ALA A 102 -7.93 -11.85 -14.82
C ALA A 102 -7.43 -11.79 -16.27
N GLU A 103 -6.46 -10.91 -16.57
CA GLU A 103 -5.80 -10.88 -17.88
C GLU A 103 -5.05 -12.18 -18.18
N LYS A 104 -4.35 -12.73 -17.19
CA LYS A 104 -3.65 -14.01 -17.33
C LYS A 104 -4.61 -15.19 -17.50
N ASP A 105 -5.81 -15.12 -16.95
CA ASP A 105 -6.85 -16.12 -17.21
C ASP A 105 -7.27 -16.10 -18.68
N ILE A 106 -7.40 -14.92 -19.30
CA ILE A 106 -7.68 -14.78 -20.73
C ILE A 106 -6.54 -15.36 -21.58
N ASP A 107 -5.29 -15.07 -21.23
CA ASP A 107 -4.12 -15.62 -21.94
C ASP A 107 -4.08 -17.15 -21.86
N ALA A 108 -4.41 -17.72 -20.69
CA ALA A 108 -4.50 -19.18 -20.52
C ALA A 108 -5.59 -19.79 -21.40
N PHE A 109 -6.76 -19.17 -21.49
CA PHE A 109 -7.84 -19.64 -22.37
C PHE A 109 -7.42 -19.63 -23.84
N LYS A 110 -6.77 -18.55 -24.31
CA LYS A 110 -6.25 -18.47 -25.69
C LYS A 110 -5.22 -19.57 -25.97
N ALA A 111 -4.29 -19.81 -25.06
CA ALA A 111 -3.28 -20.86 -25.20
C ALA A 111 -3.92 -22.25 -25.26
N MET A 112 -4.94 -22.49 -24.43
CA MET A 112 -5.68 -23.76 -24.42
C MET A 112 -6.44 -23.99 -25.73
N GLU A 113 -7.12 -22.97 -26.26
CA GLU A 113 -7.80 -23.04 -27.56
C GLU A 113 -6.84 -23.27 -28.73
N ALA A 114 -5.63 -22.71 -28.66
CA ALA A 114 -4.57 -22.91 -29.64
C ALA A 114 -3.82 -24.24 -29.50
N GLY A 115 -4.03 -24.99 -28.41
CA GLY A 115 -3.24 -26.18 -28.08
C GLY A 115 -1.78 -25.88 -27.73
N ASP A 116 -1.44 -24.63 -27.38
CA ASP A 116 -0.08 -24.20 -27.07
C ASP A 116 0.27 -24.51 -25.60
N THR A 117 0.82 -25.70 -25.39
CA THR A 117 1.21 -26.19 -24.06
C THR A 117 2.39 -25.41 -23.46
N ALA A 118 3.24 -24.82 -24.29
CA ALA A 118 4.36 -24.01 -23.82
C ALA A 118 3.86 -22.67 -23.26
N ALA A 119 2.97 -21.98 -23.99
CA ALA A 119 2.34 -20.76 -23.51
C ALA A 119 1.52 -20.99 -22.22
N LEU A 120 0.79 -22.10 -22.16
CA LEU A 120 0.00 -22.46 -20.96
C LEU A 120 0.89 -22.66 -19.72
N ALA A 121 2.06 -23.29 -19.89
CA ALA A 121 3.03 -23.47 -18.80
C ALA A 121 3.58 -22.13 -18.28
N VAL A 122 3.92 -21.20 -19.20
CA VAL A 122 4.41 -19.87 -18.83
C VAL A 122 3.34 -19.07 -18.07
N VAL A 123 2.11 -19.04 -18.57
CA VAL A 123 1.00 -18.32 -17.92
C VAL A 123 0.69 -18.91 -16.54
N SER A 124 0.72 -20.24 -16.41
CA SER A 124 0.48 -20.91 -15.13
C SER A 124 1.55 -20.58 -14.09
N ALA A 125 2.82 -20.56 -14.48
CA ALA A 125 3.93 -20.15 -13.61
C ALA A 125 3.78 -18.68 -13.18
N GLU A 126 3.40 -17.79 -14.10
CA GLU A 126 3.19 -16.38 -13.80
C GLU A 126 2.02 -16.15 -12.83
N LYS A 127 0.91 -16.89 -13.01
CA LYS A 127 -0.23 -16.86 -12.08
C LYS A 127 0.17 -17.33 -10.68
N GLN A 128 1.04 -18.34 -10.58
CA GLN A 128 1.56 -18.79 -9.29
C GLN A 128 2.44 -17.71 -8.66
N ARG A 129 3.39 -17.14 -9.42
CA ARG A 129 4.23 -16.02 -8.96
C ARG A 129 3.37 -14.88 -8.39
N LEU A 130 2.32 -14.48 -9.10
CA LEU A 130 1.41 -13.42 -8.66
C LEU A 130 0.71 -13.76 -7.33
N ARG A 131 0.34 -15.03 -7.12
CA ARG A 131 -0.27 -15.48 -5.86
C ARG A 131 0.72 -15.41 -4.69
N ASP A 132 1.95 -15.84 -4.94
CA ASP A 132 3.01 -15.93 -3.93
C ASP A 132 3.49 -14.55 -3.44
N ILE A 133 3.30 -13.48 -4.22
CA ILE A 133 3.69 -12.11 -3.84
C ILE A 133 3.10 -11.68 -2.48
N THR A 134 1.89 -12.14 -2.15
CA THR A 134 1.25 -11.80 -0.86
C THR A 134 1.84 -12.55 0.34
N GLN A 135 2.70 -13.54 0.10
CA GLN A 135 3.36 -14.38 1.10
C GLN A 135 4.88 -14.18 1.12
N LEU A 136 5.39 -13.11 0.49
CA LEU A 136 6.81 -12.85 0.45
C LEU A 136 7.35 -12.62 1.88
N PRO A 137 8.42 -13.34 2.28
CA PRO A 137 9.07 -13.12 3.58
C PRO A 137 9.54 -11.68 3.78
N ALA A 138 9.79 -10.94 2.69
CA ALA A 138 10.13 -9.52 2.73
C ALA A 138 9.06 -8.65 3.42
N ILE A 139 7.78 -9.04 3.39
CA ILE A 139 6.71 -8.33 4.09
C ILE A 139 6.87 -8.52 5.61
N GLU A 140 7.13 -9.74 6.08
CA GLU A 140 7.35 -10.03 7.50
C GLU A 140 8.67 -9.46 8.03
N ALA A 141 9.71 -9.47 7.19
CA ALA A 141 11.03 -8.99 7.54
C ALA A 141 11.16 -7.46 7.48
N ALA A 142 10.16 -6.76 6.94
CA ALA A 142 10.18 -5.30 6.81
C ALA A 142 10.28 -4.64 8.19
N LYS A 143 11.28 -3.76 8.33
CA LYS A 143 11.55 -2.99 9.56
C LYS A 143 11.14 -1.54 9.43
N THR A 144 10.90 -1.09 8.19
CA THR A 144 10.55 0.29 7.89
C THR A 144 9.39 0.36 6.90
N ILE A 145 8.73 1.52 6.87
CA ILE A 145 7.68 1.80 5.88
C ILE A 145 8.26 1.84 4.46
N ALA A 146 9.51 2.26 4.32
CA ALA A 146 10.22 2.25 3.04
C ALA A 146 10.36 0.82 2.48
N ASP A 147 10.68 -0.16 3.33
CA ASP A 147 10.76 -1.58 2.94
C ASP A 147 9.40 -2.08 2.38
N LEU A 148 8.30 -1.71 3.04
CA LEU A 148 6.94 -2.09 2.62
C LEU A 148 6.52 -1.44 1.29
N ARG A 149 6.97 -0.22 1.02
CA ARG A 149 6.75 0.46 -0.27
C ARG A 149 7.55 -0.17 -1.40
N ALA A 150 8.70 -0.77 -1.11
CA ALA A 150 9.51 -1.46 -2.11
C ALA A 150 8.83 -2.75 -2.61
N VAL A 151 7.94 -3.36 -1.82
CA VAL A 151 7.21 -4.58 -2.22
C VAL A 151 6.17 -4.26 -3.30
N LYS A 152 6.42 -4.71 -4.53
CA LYS A 152 5.53 -4.48 -5.68
C LYS A 152 5.17 -5.78 -6.38
N LEU A 153 4.13 -5.75 -7.21
CA LEU A 153 3.71 -6.89 -8.03
C LEU A 153 4.78 -7.41 -9.01
N GLY A 154 5.69 -6.55 -9.45
CA GLY A 154 6.73 -6.91 -10.41
C GLY A 154 7.89 -7.74 -9.82
N GLY A 155 7.86 -8.05 -8.53
CA GLY A 155 9.05 -8.46 -7.79
C GLY A 155 9.95 -7.25 -7.51
N GLN A 156 10.76 -7.34 -6.45
CA GLN A 156 11.72 -6.30 -6.11
C GLN A 156 12.60 -6.00 -7.33
N GLN A 157 12.49 -4.79 -7.89
CA GLN A 157 13.53 -4.31 -8.79
C GLN A 157 14.80 -4.17 -7.95
N SER A 158 15.72 -5.10 -8.11
CA SER A 158 17.08 -4.96 -7.59
C SER A 158 17.71 -3.71 -8.24
N PRO A 159 18.28 -2.77 -7.47
CA PRO A 159 18.88 -1.58 -8.06
C PRO A 159 20.28 -1.93 -8.56
N ALA A 160 20.37 -2.41 -9.81
CA ALA A 160 21.51 -2.21 -10.70
C ALA A 160 21.31 -3.03 -11.97
N THR A 161 20.69 -2.42 -12.97
CA THR A 161 21.02 -2.74 -14.36
C THR A 161 22.49 -2.38 -14.55
N SER A 162 23.39 -3.34 -14.32
CA SER A 162 24.77 -3.25 -14.79
C SER A 162 24.70 -3.16 -16.31
N THR A 163 24.89 -1.95 -16.84
CA THR A 163 25.13 -1.71 -18.25
C THR A 163 26.23 -2.67 -18.71
N PRO A 164 26.00 -3.56 -19.70
CA PRO A 164 27.12 -4.22 -20.35
C PRO A 164 27.84 -3.12 -21.13
N GLN A 165 29.01 -2.68 -20.65
CA GLN A 165 29.91 -1.89 -21.48
C GLN A 165 30.21 -2.72 -22.72
N LEU A 166 29.68 -2.29 -23.86
CA LEU A 166 30.03 -2.80 -25.17
C LEU A 166 31.54 -2.60 -25.32
N SER A 167 32.33 -3.66 -25.16
CA SER A 167 33.75 -3.63 -25.49
C SER A 167 33.86 -3.41 -27.00
N SER A 168 34.29 -2.22 -27.41
CA SER A 168 34.53 -1.90 -28.81
C SER A 168 35.74 -2.68 -29.31
N ARG A 169 35.50 -3.88 -29.84
CA ARG A 169 36.49 -4.66 -30.56
C ARG A 169 36.65 -4.07 -31.96
N ARG A 170 37.44 -2.99 -32.10
CA ARG A 170 37.93 -2.59 -33.43
C ARG A 170 38.98 -3.61 -33.87
N LYS A 171 38.64 -4.39 -34.88
CA LYS A 171 39.61 -5.08 -35.72
C LYS A 171 40.22 -4.02 -36.63
N GLU A 172 41.47 -3.66 -36.43
CA GLU A 172 42.27 -3.00 -37.46
C GLU A 172 43.52 -3.84 -37.73
N THR A 173 43.68 -4.11 -39.03
CA THR A 173 44.55 -5.04 -39.75
C THR A 173 46.05 -4.68 -39.69
N PRO A 174 46.96 -5.61 -40.01
CA PRO A 174 48.39 -5.38 -39.95
C PRO A 174 48.86 -4.50 -41.12
N GLN A 175 49.68 -3.50 -40.82
CA GLN A 175 50.30 -2.65 -41.83
C GLN A 175 51.56 -3.34 -42.38
N CYS A 176 51.55 -3.58 -43.70
CA CYS A 176 52.70 -3.98 -44.50
C CYS A 176 53.23 -2.75 -45.27
N ALA A 177 54.54 -2.78 -45.53
CA ALA A 177 55.40 -1.81 -46.23
C ALA A 177 55.96 -0.67 -45.36
#